data_AF-W1XTE4-F1
#
_entry.id   AF-W1XTE4-F1
#
_cell.length_a   1.000
_cell.length_b   1.000
_cell.length_c   1.000
_cell.angle_alpha   90.00
_cell.angle_beta   90.00
_cell.angle_gamma   90.00
#
_symmetry.space_group_name_H-M   'P 1'
#
loop_
_entity.id
_entity.type
_entity.pdbx_description
1 polymer ?
#
loop_
_entity_poly.entity_id
_entity_poly.type
_entity_poly.pdbx_seq_one_letter_code
_entity_poly.pdbx_strand_id
1 'polypeptide(L)' 'IIGAGAYTVEKAETLIGKGLIDAVAFGRDWIANPDLVARLQRKAELNPQRAESFYGGGAEGYTDYPTL' A
#
# COMPACT_ATOMS: atom_id res chain seq x y z
N ILE A 1 3.81 -17.54 4.76
CA ILE A 1 4.90 -16.65 4.32
C ILE A 1 4.30 -15.34 3.85
N ILE A 2 4.72 -14.22 4.42
CA ILE A 2 4.29 -12.87 4.01
C ILE A 2 5.47 -12.17 3.35
N GLY A 3 5.31 -11.77 2.09
CA GLY A 3 6.29 -10.94 1.37
C GLY A 3 6.11 -9.45 1.71
N ALA A 4 7.21 -8.74 1.91
CA ALA A 4 7.20 -7.29 2.14
C ALA A 4 8.43 -6.62 1.51
N GLY A 5 8.35 -5.30 1.29
CA GLY A 5 9.45 -4.50 0.75
C GLY A 5 9.32 -4.18 -0.74
N ALA A 6 8.86 -2.95 -1.03
CA ALA A 6 8.69 -2.41 -2.38
C ALA A 6 7.99 -3.38 -3.36
N TYR A 7 6.88 -3.96 -2.92
CA TYR A 7 6.05 -4.80 -3.77
C TYR A 7 5.17 -3.96 -4.69
N THR A 8 4.88 -4.50 -5.87
CA THR A 8 3.76 -4.09 -6.73
C THR A 8 2.71 -5.20 -6.73
N VAL A 9 1.52 -4.94 -7.23
CA VAL A 9 0.47 -5.96 -7.39
C VAL A 9 0.96 -7.09 -8.28
N GLU A 10 1.60 -6.76 -9.40
CA GLU A 10 2.06 -7.74 -10.40
C GLU A 10 3.13 -8.67 -9.81
N LYS A 11 4.06 -8.11 -9.01
CA LYS A 11 5.07 -8.91 -8.29
C LYS A 11 4.41 -9.82 -7.26
N ALA A 12 3.44 -9.33 -6.50
CA ALA A 12 2.73 -10.12 -5.50
C ALA A 12 1.97 -11.28 -6.15
N GLU A 13 1.17 -11.01 -7.18
CA GLU A 13 0.41 -12.02 -7.93
C GLU A 13 1.33 -13.08 -8.53
N THR A 14 2.47 -12.67 -9.11
CA THR A 14 3.46 -13.60 -9.66
C THR A 14 4.02 -14.56 -8.61
N LEU A 15 4.34 -14.06 -7.41
CA LEU A 15 4.96 -14.89 -6.36
C LEU A 15 3.94 -15.77 -5.64
N ILE A 16 2.70 -15.30 -5.48
CA ILE A 16 1.58 -16.11 -4.97
C ILE A 16 1.28 -17.24 -5.97
N GLY A 17 1.18 -16.93 -7.27
CA GLY A 17 0.93 -17.93 -8.31
C GLY A 17 2.02 -19.01 -8.41
N LYS A 18 3.25 -18.71 -7.97
CA LYS A 18 4.35 -19.68 -7.86
C LYS A 18 4.37 -20.46 -6.54
N GLY A 19 3.46 -20.18 -5.61
CA GLY A 19 3.44 -20.80 -4.28
C GLY A 19 4.63 -20.41 -3.38
N LEU A 20 5.28 -19.27 -3.66
CA LEU A 20 6.46 -18.83 -2.90
C LEU A 20 6.11 -17.97 -1.69
N ILE A 21 4.96 -17.29 -1.74
CA ILE A 21 4.39 -16.50 -0.64
C ILE A 21 2.88 -16.74 -0.59
N ASP A 22 2.27 -16.53 0.59
CA ASP A 22 0.83 -16.69 0.80
C ASP A 22 0.10 -15.34 0.84
N ALA A 23 0.83 -14.27 1.16
CA ALA A 23 0.30 -12.90 1.21
C ALA A 23 1.41 -11.87 1.00
N VAL A 24 1.02 -10.62 0.76
CA VAL A 24 1.90 -9.45 0.63
C VAL A 24 1.50 -8.36 1.63
N ALA A 25 2.48 -7.67 2.20
CA ALA A 25 2.29 -6.48 3.02
C ALA A 25 2.80 -5.23 2.29
N PHE A 26 1.97 -4.19 2.22
CA PHE A 26 2.30 -2.88 1.70
C PHE A 26 2.44 -1.87 2.84
N GLY A 27 3.55 -1.14 2.87
CA GLY A 27 3.82 -0.12 3.90
C GLY A 27 3.42 1.28 3.43
N ARG A 28 4.30 1.92 2.65
CA ARG A 28 4.12 3.30 2.19
C ARG A 28 2.83 3.53 1.39
N ASP A 29 2.41 2.56 0.59
CA ASP A 29 1.14 2.67 -0.14
C ASP A 29 -0.06 2.64 0.81
N TRP A 30 0.03 1.90 1.93
CA TRP A 30 -1.03 1.87 2.94
C TRP A 30 -1.06 3.16 3.78
N ILE A 31 0.09 3.81 4.02
CA ILE A 31 0.15 5.12 4.68
C ILE A 31 -0.70 6.14 3.92
N ALA A 32 -0.54 6.22 2.59
CA ALA A 32 -1.21 7.21 1.77
C ALA A 32 -2.64 6.82 1.33
N ASN A 33 -3.03 5.54 1.47
CA ASN A 33 -4.29 5.03 0.93
C ASN A 33 -5.02 4.19 1.99
N PRO A 34 -5.90 4.80 2.80
CA PRO A 34 -6.65 4.06 3.82
C PRO A 34 -7.58 2.99 3.21
N ASP A 35 -7.96 3.15 1.94
CA ASP A 35 -8.78 2.24 1.15
C ASP A 35 -7.97 1.47 0.09
N LEU A 36 -6.67 1.21 0.35
CA LEU A 36 -5.75 0.59 -0.62
C LEU A 36 -6.35 -0.64 -1.31
N VAL A 37 -7.02 -1.53 -0.56
CA VAL A 37 -7.65 -2.73 -1.13
C VAL A 37 -8.63 -2.39 -2.25
N ALA A 38 -9.51 -1.39 -2.03
CA ALA A 38 -10.50 -0.99 -3.02
C ALA A 38 -9.83 -0.38 -4.26
N ARG A 39 -8.77 0.42 -4.06
CA ARG A 39 -7.99 1.00 -5.16
C ARG A 39 -7.33 -0.08 -6.01
N LEU A 40 -6.66 -1.05 -5.39
CA LEU A 40 -5.99 -2.14 -6.09
C LEU A 40 -7.01 -3.00 -6.86
N GLN A 41 -8.15 -3.35 -6.25
CA GLN A 41 -9.22 -4.11 -6.92
C GLN A 41 -9.78 -3.37 -8.15
N ARG A 42 -9.94 -2.05 -8.06
CA ARG A 42 -10.48 -1.22 -9.15
C ARG A 42 -9.41 -0.75 -10.15
N LYS A 43 -8.13 -1.05 -9.91
CA LYS A 43 -6.98 -0.49 -10.64
C LYS A 43 -7.04 1.05 -10.67
N ALA A 44 -7.49 1.65 -9.57
CA ALA A 44 -7.55 3.11 -9.43
C ALA A 44 -6.18 3.69 -9.07
N GLU A 45 -6.00 4.98 -9.33
CA GLU A 45 -4.79 5.69 -8.94
C GLU A 45 -4.62 5.70 -7.41
N LEU A 46 -3.36 5.61 -6.97
CA LEU A 46 -3.00 5.74 -5.57
C LEU A 46 -2.71 7.20 -5.25
N ASN A 47 -3.09 7.63 -4.04
CA ASN A 47 -2.72 8.94 -3.53
C ASN A 47 -1.19 9.09 -3.50
N PRO A 48 -0.66 10.29 -3.78
CA PRO A 48 0.76 10.57 -3.64
C PRO A 48 1.19 10.47 -2.17
N GLN A 49 2.36 9.88 -1.94
CA GLN A 49 2.96 9.78 -0.61
C GLN A 49 3.56 11.15 -0.20
N ARG A 50 3.42 11.51 1.09
CA ARG A 50 4.07 12.67 1.71
C ARG A 50 5.08 12.13 2.72
N ALA A 51 6.31 11.90 2.27
CA ALA A 51 7.34 11.22 3.08
C ALA A 51 7.82 12.09 4.25
N GLU A 52 7.71 13.41 4.11
CA GLU A 52 8.03 14.41 5.11
C GLU A 52 7.21 14.28 6.41
N SER A 53 6.03 13.65 6.35
CA SER A 53 5.12 13.47 7.48
C SER A 53 5.02 12.03 8.00
N PHE A 54 5.90 11.13 7.54
CA PHE A 54 5.88 9.73 8.00
C PHE A 54 6.26 9.55 9.48
N TYR A 55 7.03 10.48 10.06
CA TYR A 55 7.52 10.36 11.42
C TYR A 55 7.26 11.64 12.22
N GLY A 56 6.53 11.52 13.33
CA GLY A 56 6.15 12.67 14.17
C GLY A 56 4.99 13.48 13.59
N GLY A 57 4.77 14.69 14.10
CA GLY A 57 3.70 15.57 13.62
C GLY A 57 2.34 15.33 14.27
N GLY A 58 1.27 15.43 13.48
CA GLY A 58 -0.13 15.38 13.92
C GLY A 58 -1.03 14.70 12.89
N ALA A 59 -2.24 15.24 12.67
CA ALA A 59 -3.20 14.65 11.74
C ALA A 59 -2.79 14.74 10.26
N GLU A 60 -2.04 15.78 9.90
CA GLU A 60 -1.54 16.02 8.54
C GLU A 60 -0.53 14.94 8.13
N GLY A 61 -0.80 14.24 7.02
CA GLY A 61 0.03 13.12 6.58
C GLY A 61 -0.25 11.79 7.29
N TYR A 62 -1.25 11.74 8.17
CA TYR A 62 -1.55 10.56 8.97
C TYR A 62 -3.00 10.10 8.80
N THR A 63 -3.97 10.94 9.12
CA THR A 63 -5.41 10.61 9.06
C THR A 63 -6.18 11.38 8.00
N ASP A 64 -5.53 12.29 7.27
CA ASP A 64 -6.14 13.20 6.30
C ASP A 64 -6.00 12.73 4.83
N TYR A 65 -5.51 11.51 4.59
CA TYR A 65 -5.49 10.93 3.25
C TYR A 65 -6.91 10.55 2.79
N PRO A 66 -7.36 10.99 1.59
CA PRO A 66 -8.72 10.73 1.12
C PRO A 66 -8.90 9.29 0.61
N THR A 67 -10.12 8.76 0.73
CA THR A 67 -10.55 7.55 0.02
C THR A 67 -11.05 7.91 -1.39
N LEU A 68 -11.25 6.90 -2.23
CA LEU A 68 -12.04 7.02 -3.47
C LEU A 68 -13.50 7.41 -3.20
#